data_AF-A0A0N4VK26-F1
#
_entry.id   AF-A0A0N4VK26-F1
#
_cell.length_a   1.000
_cell.length_b   1.000
_cell.length_c   1.000
_cell.angle_alpha   90.00
_cell.angle_beta   90.00
_cell.angle_gamma   90.00
#
_symmetry.space_group_name_H-M   'P 1'
#
loop_
_entity.id
_entity.type
_entity.pdbx_description
1 polymer ?
#
loop_
_entity_poly.entity_id
_entity_poly.type
_entity_poly.pdbx_seq_one_letter_code
_entity_poly.pdbx_strand_id
1 'polypeptide(L)'
;MGKPRLGEVKRCQITVKESKEFQSVIDRMLKNANASFMLGTSTWREQFVEALTVSAGDDDQEEEDEEGDEEGGSKSNGSRPPTKPGCCDYFMHFLAVPWKLIFALIPPTDYWGGWACFIVSIALIGVLTALIGDLASQFGCWVGLKDAVTAISFVALGTSVPDTFASKVAAIQDKYADSSIGNVTGSNGVNVFLGIGIAWTIAAAYHKFVKGDEFHVDPGTLAFSVTIFCVEALVCISVIVLRRHPAVGGELGGPMKYKLPTAGLFVILWFTYLGLSALDAYCIVAGF
;
A
#
# COMPACT_ATOMS: atom_id res chain seq x y z
N MET A 1 -24.03 13.33 -68.81
CA MET A 1 -24.16 11.90 -68.47
C MET A 1 -22.87 11.42 -67.81
N GLY A 2 -22.75 11.61 -66.49
CA GLY A 2 -21.61 11.12 -65.71
C GLY A 2 -21.75 9.62 -65.48
N LYS A 3 -20.96 8.82 -66.19
CA LYS A 3 -20.91 7.37 -65.96
C LYS A 3 -20.04 7.11 -64.71
N PRO A 4 -20.48 6.26 -63.77
CA PRO A 4 -19.66 5.90 -62.63
C PRO A 4 -18.37 5.20 -63.12
N ARG A 5 -17.22 5.71 -62.67
CA ARG A 5 -15.91 5.08 -62.86
C ARG A 5 -15.51 4.40 -61.56
N LEU A 6 -15.03 3.16 -61.63
CA LEU A 6 -14.40 2.51 -60.48
C LEU A 6 -13.16 3.31 -60.07
N GLY A 7 -13.07 3.67 -58.79
CA GLY A 7 -11.86 4.28 -58.22
C GLY A 7 -10.64 3.38 -58.42
N GLU A 8 -9.47 3.99 -58.56
CA GLU A 8 -8.21 3.32 -58.95
C GLU A 8 -7.77 2.21 -57.98
N VAL A 9 -8.29 2.21 -56.75
CA VAL A 9 -7.98 1.21 -55.73
C VAL A 9 -8.96 0.04 -55.83
N LYS A 10 -8.55 -1.03 -56.50
CA LYS A 10 -9.37 -2.25 -56.72
C LYS A 10 -9.24 -3.29 -55.62
N ARG A 11 -8.30 -3.11 -54.68
CA ARG A 11 -8.00 -4.11 -53.63
C ARG A 11 -7.62 -3.40 -52.33
N CYS A 12 -8.41 -3.61 -51.30
CA CYS A 12 -8.10 -3.18 -49.94
C CYS A 12 -7.54 -4.40 -49.20
N GLN A 13 -6.29 -4.31 -48.73
CA GLN A 13 -5.67 -5.35 -47.90
C GLN A 13 -5.68 -4.84 -46.46
N ILE A 14 -6.58 -5.40 -45.65
CA ILE A 14 -6.66 -5.12 -44.22
C ILE A 14 -5.78 -6.14 -43.52
N THR A 15 -4.61 -5.71 -43.05
CA THR A 15 -3.75 -6.54 -42.21
C THR A 15 -4.10 -6.27 -40.76
N VAL A 16 -4.93 -7.12 -40.17
CA VAL A 16 -5.21 -7.09 -38.74
C VAL A 16 -3.96 -7.59 -38.01
N LYS A 17 -3.18 -6.65 -37.45
CA LYS A 17 -2.12 -6.99 -36.50
C LYS A 17 -2.72 -6.99 -35.12
N GLU A 18 -2.60 -8.11 -34.41
CA GLU A 18 -2.90 -8.19 -33.00
C GLU A 18 -1.98 -7.22 -32.24
N SER A 19 -2.58 -6.24 -31.54
CA SER A 19 -1.82 -5.33 -30.71
C SER A 19 -1.45 -6.05 -29.43
N LYS A 20 -0.15 -6.31 -29.22
CA LYS A 20 0.37 -6.88 -27.98
C LYS A 20 0.00 -6.02 -26.76
N GLU A 21 -0.12 -4.71 -26.93
CA GLU A 21 -0.57 -3.80 -25.88
C GLU A 21 -2.04 -4.07 -25.53
N PHE A 22 -2.91 -4.17 -26.53
CA PHE A 22 -4.33 -4.47 -26.30
C PHE A 22 -4.54 -5.87 -25.71
N GLN A 23 -3.77 -6.86 -26.16
CA GLN A 23 -3.79 -8.21 -25.61
C GLN A 23 -3.35 -8.23 -24.15
N SER A 24 -2.30 -7.49 -23.79
CA SER A 24 -1.86 -7.35 -22.40
C SER A 24 -2.91 -6.64 -21.52
N VAL A 25 -3.67 -5.71 -22.09
CA VAL A 25 -4.77 -5.03 -21.39
C VAL A 25 -5.93 -6.01 -21.16
N ILE A 26 -6.31 -6.78 -22.19
CA ILE A 26 -7.34 -7.82 -22.07
C ILE A 26 -6.91 -8.88 -21.05
N ASP A 27 -5.67 -9.35 -21.09
CA ASP A 27 -5.15 -10.33 -20.15
C ASP A 27 -5.15 -9.79 -18.72
N ARG A 28 -4.77 -8.52 -18.51
CA ARG A 28 -4.89 -7.85 -17.21
C ARG A 28 -6.34 -7.74 -16.75
N MET A 29 -7.27 -7.40 -17.65
CA MET A 29 -8.70 -7.29 -17.32
C MET A 29 -9.31 -8.65 -16.98
N LEU A 30 -8.99 -9.70 -17.74
CA LEU A 30 -9.44 -11.07 -17.47
C LEU A 30 -8.82 -11.61 -16.17
N LYS A 31 -7.55 -11.33 -15.91
CA LYS A 31 -6.88 -11.72 -14.67
C LYS A 31 -7.50 -11.00 -13.46
N ASN A 32 -7.79 -9.71 -13.57
CA ASN A 32 -8.47 -8.94 -12.52
C ASN A 32 -9.94 -9.36 -12.33
N ALA A 33 -10.66 -9.69 -13.41
CA ALA A 33 -12.04 -10.17 -13.34
C ALA A 33 -12.12 -11.58 -12.71
N ASN A 34 -11.21 -12.48 -13.09
CA ASN A 34 -11.12 -13.81 -12.50
C ASN A 34 -10.61 -13.76 -11.06
N ALA A 35 -9.68 -12.84 -10.72
CA ALA A 35 -9.28 -12.60 -9.34
C ALA A 35 -10.46 -12.10 -8.50
N SER A 36 -11.27 -11.16 -9.00
CA SER A 36 -12.48 -10.69 -8.32
C SER A 36 -13.53 -11.79 -8.12
N PHE A 37 -13.57 -12.81 -8.99
CA PHE A 37 -14.44 -13.99 -8.84
C PHE A 37 -13.85 -15.04 -7.89
N MET A 38 -12.53 -15.16 -7.83
CA MET A 38 -11.80 -16.07 -6.93
C MET A 38 -11.62 -15.54 -5.50
N LEU A 39 -11.77 -14.23 -5.29
CA LEU A 39 -11.56 -13.58 -3.99
C LEU A 39 -12.72 -13.76 -3.00
N GLY A 40 -13.82 -14.36 -3.43
CA GLY A 40 -14.97 -14.65 -2.58
C GLY A 40 -14.93 -16.09 -2.08
N THR A 41 -14.51 -16.29 -0.83
CA THR A 41 -14.92 -17.51 -0.12
C THR A 41 -16.43 -17.47 0.04
N SER A 42 -17.10 -18.54 -0.37
CA SER A 42 -18.56 -18.60 -0.39
C SER A 42 -19.15 -18.98 0.96
N THR A 43 -18.32 -19.61 1.81
CA THR A 43 -18.71 -20.10 3.13
C THR A 43 -17.65 -19.85 4.20
N TRP A 44 -18.08 -19.73 5.46
CA TRP A 44 -17.14 -19.67 6.59
C TRP A 44 -16.22 -20.90 6.66
N ARG A 45 -16.73 -22.09 6.29
CA ARG A 45 -15.90 -23.30 6.26
C ARG A 45 -14.67 -23.10 5.36
N GLU A 46 -14.86 -22.51 4.19
CA GLU A 46 -13.75 -22.21 3.27
C GLU A 46 -12.80 -21.19 3.88
N GLN A 47 -13.30 -20.11 4.49
CA GLN A 47 -12.46 -19.10 5.15
C GLN A 47 -11.61 -19.67 6.29
N PHE A 48 -12.20 -20.50 7.15
CA PHE A 48 -11.46 -21.10 8.26
C PHE A 48 -10.45 -22.14 7.79
N VAL A 49 -10.78 -22.91 6.74
CA VAL A 49 -9.82 -23.85 6.13
C VAL A 49 -8.66 -23.07 5.51
N GLU A 50 -8.94 -22.02 4.74
CA GLU A 50 -7.94 -21.17 4.12
C GLU A 50 -7.04 -20.46 5.14
N ALA A 51 -7.64 -19.96 6.24
CA ALA A 51 -6.92 -19.32 7.33
C ALA A 51 -5.90 -20.27 8.01
N LEU A 52 -6.21 -21.57 8.07
CA LEU A 52 -5.39 -22.61 8.68
C LEU A 52 -4.46 -23.32 7.69
N THR A 53 -4.62 -23.09 6.38
CA THR A 53 -3.71 -23.63 5.37
C THR A 53 -2.48 -22.75 5.20
N VAL A 54 -1.31 -23.40 5.15
CA VAL A 54 -0.04 -22.76 4.82
C VAL A 54 0.07 -22.68 3.31
N SER A 55 0.07 -21.46 2.77
CA SER A 55 0.46 -21.20 1.38
C SER A 55 1.96 -20.92 1.35
N ALA A 56 2.69 -21.48 0.39
CA ALA A 56 4.05 -21.02 0.10
C ALA A 56 4.00 -19.55 -0.32
N GLY A 57 4.88 -18.71 0.21
CA GLY A 57 4.92 -17.30 -0.14
C GLY A 57 5.18 -17.11 -1.64
N ASP A 58 4.44 -16.21 -2.29
CA ASP A 58 4.73 -15.78 -3.67
C ASP A 58 6.04 -14.97 -3.77
N ASP A 59 6.66 -14.62 -2.64
CA ASP A 59 7.90 -13.84 -2.57
C ASP A 59 9.14 -14.61 -3.08
N ASP A 60 9.10 -15.95 -3.10
CA ASP A 60 10.20 -16.79 -3.61
C ASP A 60 10.24 -16.84 -5.15
N GLN A 61 9.26 -16.26 -5.86
CA GLN A 61 9.19 -16.30 -7.32
C GLN A 61 9.95 -15.16 -8.02
N GLU A 62 10.32 -14.07 -7.33
CA GLU A 62 10.96 -12.92 -7.99
C GLU A 62 12.50 -12.98 -8.03
N GLU A 63 13.16 -13.81 -7.22
CA GLU A 63 14.64 -13.88 -7.20
C GLU A 63 15.24 -14.90 -8.18
N GLU A 64 14.48 -15.87 -8.70
CA GLU A 64 15.00 -16.90 -9.62
C GLU A 64 15.06 -16.48 -11.09
N ASP A 65 14.47 -15.34 -11.47
CA ASP A 65 14.38 -14.91 -12.87
C ASP A 65 15.67 -14.21 -13.40
N GLU A 66 16.70 -13.98 -12.57
CA GLU A 66 17.96 -13.32 -13.01
C GLU A 66 19.17 -14.28 -13.26
N GLU A 67 19.11 -15.58 -12.95
CA GLU A 67 20.27 -16.49 -13.13
C GLU A 67 20.08 -17.68 -14.11
N GLY A 68 19.03 -17.67 -14.95
CA GLY A 68 18.65 -18.82 -15.77
C GLY A 68 18.67 -18.66 -17.29
N ASP A 69 19.53 -17.82 -17.88
CA ASP A 69 19.72 -17.77 -19.34
C ASP A 69 20.76 -18.81 -19.79
N GLU A 70 20.31 -20.03 -20.09
CA GLU A 70 20.84 -20.91 -21.15
C GLU A 70 20.10 -22.26 -21.13
N GLU A 71 19.03 -22.39 -21.92
CA GLU A 71 18.83 -23.48 -22.90
C GLU A 71 17.38 -23.50 -23.40
N GLY A 72 17.23 -23.52 -24.73
CA GLY A 72 15.95 -23.43 -25.42
C GLY A 72 15.03 -24.62 -25.15
N GLY A 73 13.78 -24.33 -24.79
CA GLY A 73 12.72 -25.32 -24.69
C GLY A 73 11.33 -24.66 -24.74
N SER A 74 10.51 -25.12 -25.68
CA SER A 74 9.14 -24.68 -25.95
C SER A 74 8.28 -24.51 -24.69
N LYS A 75 7.74 -23.30 -24.47
CA LYS A 75 6.81 -22.99 -23.36
C LYS A 75 5.45 -23.66 -23.61
N SER A 76 5.26 -24.84 -23.02
CA SER A 76 3.95 -25.46 -22.83
C SER A 76 3.25 -24.85 -21.60
N ASN A 77 2.05 -24.35 -21.82
CA ASN A 77 1.08 -23.99 -20.79
C ASN A 77 0.82 -25.21 -19.90
N GLY A 78 1.11 -25.09 -18.60
CA GLY A 78 0.84 -26.10 -17.61
C GLY A 78 1.10 -25.51 -16.23
N SER A 79 0.06 -25.49 -15.40
CA SER A 79 0.10 -25.12 -14.00
C SER A 79 1.31 -25.77 -13.31
N ARG A 80 2.31 -24.97 -12.94
CA ARG A 80 3.44 -25.45 -12.14
C ARG A 80 2.90 -25.98 -10.81
N PRO A 81 3.41 -27.12 -10.29
CA PRO A 81 2.96 -27.65 -9.01
C PRO A 81 3.28 -26.64 -7.89
N PRO A 82 2.46 -26.57 -6.82
CA PRO A 82 2.73 -25.69 -5.71
C PRO A 82 4.10 -25.99 -5.11
N THR A 83 4.95 -24.97 -5.02
CA THR A 83 6.22 -25.02 -4.29
C THR A 83 5.92 -25.43 -2.85
N LYS A 84 6.75 -26.31 -2.28
CA LYS A 84 6.55 -26.74 -0.88
C LYS A 84 6.91 -25.54 0.03
N PRO A 85 6.06 -25.18 1.00
CA PRO A 85 6.32 -24.04 1.87
C PRO A 85 7.62 -24.24 2.65
N GLY A 86 8.44 -23.18 2.69
CA GLY A 86 9.70 -23.14 3.43
C GLY A 86 9.48 -23.01 4.94
N CYS A 87 10.53 -23.18 5.74
CA CYS A 87 10.46 -23.01 7.20
C CYS A 87 9.99 -21.59 7.61
N CYS A 88 10.38 -20.58 6.83
CA CYS A 88 9.95 -19.20 7.04
C CYS A 88 8.43 -19.04 6.83
N ASP A 89 7.85 -19.71 5.82
CA ASP A 89 6.41 -19.67 5.56
C ASP A 89 5.60 -20.25 6.73
N TYR A 90 6.07 -21.36 7.31
CA TYR A 90 5.43 -21.94 8.49
C TYR A 90 5.51 -21.02 9.71
N PHE A 91 6.64 -20.35 9.92
CA PHE A 91 6.82 -19.40 11.00
C PHE A 91 5.90 -18.18 10.84
N MET A 92 5.90 -17.57 9.65
CA MET A 92 5.02 -16.44 9.32
C MET A 92 3.55 -16.83 9.40
N HIS A 93 3.19 -18.03 8.93
CA HIS A 93 1.85 -18.56 9.07
C HIS A 93 1.46 -18.67 10.55
N PHE A 94 2.28 -19.28 11.39
CA PHE A 94 1.99 -19.42 12.83
C PHE A 94 1.72 -18.07 13.50
N LEU A 95 2.52 -17.04 13.19
CA LEU A 95 2.31 -15.69 13.71
C LEU A 95 1.03 -15.03 13.18
N ALA A 96 0.68 -15.28 11.92
CA ALA A 96 -0.49 -14.70 11.27
C ALA A 96 -1.81 -15.43 11.58
N VAL A 97 -1.78 -16.71 11.99
CA VAL A 97 -2.98 -17.53 12.24
C VAL A 97 -3.99 -16.87 13.19
N PRO A 98 -3.61 -16.34 14.36
CA PRO A 98 -4.56 -15.68 15.24
C PRO A 98 -5.30 -14.54 14.54
N TRP A 99 -4.59 -13.80 13.70
CA TRP A 99 -5.16 -12.72 12.90
C TRP A 99 -6.08 -13.25 11.80
N LYS A 100 -5.61 -14.21 11.01
CA LYS A 100 -6.41 -14.83 9.94
C LYS A 100 -7.73 -15.41 10.47
N LEU A 101 -7.71 -16.00 11.66
CA LEU A 101 -8.92 -16.52 12.32
C LEU A 101 -9.88 -15.41 12.75
N ILE A 102 -9.39 -14.27 13.24
CA ILE A 102 -10.23 -13.11 13.55
C ILE A 102 -10.90 -12.57 12.28
N PHE A 103 -10.16 -12.48 11.16
CA PHE A 103 -10.72 -12.03 9.88
C PHE A 103 -11.66 -13.06 9.25
N ALA A 104 -11.48 -14.36 9.49
CA ALA A 104 -12.39 -15.42 9.05
C ALA A 104 -13.77 -15.38 9.76
N LEU A 105 -13.95 -14.54 10.78
CA LEU A 105 -15.26 -14.28 11.39
C LEU A 105 -16.13 -13.34 10.53
N ILE A 106 -15.53 -12.62 9.58
CA ILE A 106 -16.27 -11.73 8.68
C ILE A 106 -17.22 -12.58 7.82
N PRO A 107 -18.49 -12.18 7.64
CA PRO A 107 -19.43 -12.94 6.83
C PRO A 107 -18.93 -13.07 5.38
N PRO A 108 -19.18 -14.22 4.72
CA PRO A 108 -18.76 -14.45 3.33
C PRO A 108 -19.31 -13.39 2.37
N THR A 109 -18.57 -13.15 1.28
CA THR A 109 -18.89 -12.11 0.30
C THR A 109 -20.23 -12.34 -0.42
N ASP A 110 -20.70 -13.58 -0.45
CA ASP A 110 -21.97 -13.95 -1.09
C ASP A 110 -23.19 -13.49 -0.29
N TYR A 111 -23.02 -13.17 1.00
CA TYR A 111 -24.10 -12.74 1.87
C TYR A 111 -24.52 -11.30 1.52
N TRP A 112 -25.81 -11.11 1.27
CA TRP A 112 -26.41 -9.79 0.95
C TRP A 112 -25.66 -9.04 -0.16
N GLY A 113 -25.16 -9.77 -1.17
CA GLY A 113 -24.41 -9.17 -2.29
C GLY A 113 -23.16 -8.41 -1.84
N GLY A 114 -22.49 -8.88 -0.77
CA GLY A 114 -21.24 -8.32 -0.25
C GLY A 114 -21.40 -7.25 0.81
N TRP A 115 -22.61 -6.70 1.01
CA TRP A 115 -22.83 -5.63 1.98
C TRP A 115 -22.59 -6.07 3.43
N ALA A 116 -22.94 -7.31 3.78
CA ALA A 116 -22.68 -7.86 5.11
C ALA A 116 -21.17 -7.95 5.37
N CYS A 117 -20.41 -8.47 4.41
CA CYS A 117 -18.95 -8.55 4.47
C CYS A 117 -18.34 -7.15 4.65
N PHE A 118 -18.79 -6.18 3.86
CA PHE A 118 -18.28 -4.81 3.88
C PHE A 118 -18.51 -4.10 5.22
N ILE A 119 -19.72 -4.17 5.77
CA ILE A 119 -20.05 -3.48 7.03
C ILE A 119 -19.31 -4.12 8.20
N VAL A 120 -19.30 -5.46 8.28
CA VAL A 120 -18.64 -6.17 9.37
C VAL A 120 -17.13 -6.03 9.30
N SER A 121 -16.53 -6.03 8.10
CA SER A 121 -15.09 -5.81 7.95
C SER A 121 -14.68 -4.41 8.39
N ILE A 122 -15.41 -3.36 7.99
CA ILE A 122 -15.15 -1.99 8.44
C ILE A 122 -15.29 -1.86 9.95
N ALA A 123 -16.34 -2.45 10.54
CA ALA A 123 -16.54 -2.43 11.98
C ALA A 123 -15.41 -3.15 12.73
N LEU A 124 -15.01 -4.33 12.25
CA LEU A 124 -13.92 -5.11 12.83
C LEU A 124 -12.59 -4.35 12.75
N ILE A 125 -12.25 -3.79 11.57
CA ILE A 125 -11.05 -2.96 11.40
C ILE A 125 -11.09 -1.76 12.35
N GLY A 126 -12.22 -1.08 12.48
CA GLY A 126 -12.38 0.05 13.41
C GLY A 126 -12.12 -0.32 14.87
N VAL A 127 -12.73 -1.41 15.35
CA VAL A 127 -12.49 -1.93 16.72
C VAL A 127 -11.02 -2.29 16.92
N LEU A 128 -10.44 -2.94 15.93
CA LEU A 128 -9.08 -3.44 15.97
C LEU A 128 -8.04 -2.32 15.95
N THR A 129 -8.27 -1.29 15.14
CA THR A 129 -7.45 -0.06 15.14
C THR A 129 -7.51 0.63 16.49
N ALA A 130 -8.69 0.70 17.15
CA ALA A 130 -8.80 1.26 18.49
C ALA A 130 -8.00 0.44 19.52
N LEU A 131 -8.13 -0.90 19.50
CA LEU A 131 -7.38 -1.79 20.38
C LEU A 131 -5.86 -1.67 20.17
N ILE A 132 -5.39 -1.63 18.92
CA ILE A 132 -3.97 -1.45 18.60
C ILE A 132 -3.47 -0.09 19.11
N GLY A 133 -4.26 0.97 18.96
CA GLY A 133 -3.93 2.30 19.48
C GLY A 133 -3.74 2.30 21.01
N ASP A 134 -4.66 1.69 21.74
CA ASP A 134 -4.58 1.57 23.20
C ASP A 134 -3.37 0.74 23.65
N LEU A 135 -3.13 -0.40 22.98
CA LEU A 135 -1.97 -1.25 23.26
C LEU A 135 -0.65 -0.54 22.95
N ALA A 136 -0.60 0.25 21.86
CA ALA A 136 0.57 1.04 21.53
C ALA A 136 0.88 2.08 22.60
N SER A 137 -0.14 2.80 23.11
CA SER A 137 0.04 3.78 24.20
C SER A 137 0.51 3.10 25.50
N GLN A 138 -0.09 1.96 25.87
CA GLN A 138 0.35 1.19 27.04
C GLN A 138 1.79 0.69 26.92
N PHE A 139 2.15 0.17 25.75
CA PHE A 139 3.53 -0.23 25.45
C PHE A 139 4.48 0.96 25.55
N GLY A 140 4.10 2.12 25.00
CA GLY A 140 4.84 3.38 25.13
C GLY A 140 5.10 3.73 26.59
N CYS A 141 4.08 3.65 27.44
CA CYS A 141 4.22 3.86 28.89
C CYS A 141 5.19 2.87 29.55
N TRP A 142 5.18 1.59 29.19
CA TRP A 142 6.10 0.59 29.75
C TRP A 142 7.56 0.85 29.36
N VAL A 143 7.80 1.34 28.14
CA VAL A 143 9.13 1.66 27.63
C VAL A 143 9.59 3.07 28.06
N GLY A 144 8.70 3.89 28.64
CA GLY A 144 8.99 5.28 29.03
C GLY A 144 8.95 6.28 27.87
N LEU A 145 8.24 5.93 26.79
CA LEU A 145 8.00 6.79 25.64
C LEU A 145 6.82 7.73 25.87
N LYS A 146 6.99 9.01 25.51
CA LYS A 146 5.86 9.95 25.47
C LYS A 146 4.87 9.54 24.38
N ASP A 147 3.58 9.75 24.61
CA ASP A 147 2.51 9.37 23.67
C ASP A 147 2.74 9.93 22.26
N ALA A 148 3.22 11.18 22.15
CA ALA A 148 3.57 11.80 20.87
C ALA A 148 4.65 11.01 20.12
N VAL A 149 5.69 10.55 20.81
CA VAL A 149 6.79 9.76 20.23
C VAL A 149 6.31 8.37 19.82
N THR A 150 5.49 7.74 20.66
CA THR A 150 4.86 6.45 20.36
C THR A 150 3.96 6.54 19.11
N ALA A 151 3.20 7.62 18.98
CA ALA A 151 2.30 7.83 17.84
C ALA A 151 3.06 8.02 16.51
N ILE A 152 4.06 8.91 16.48
CA ILE A 152 4.84 9.18 15.24
C ILE A 152 5.76 8.03 14.83
N SER A 153 6.07 7.11 15.75
CA SER A 153 6.93 5.94 15.48
C SER A 153 6.09 4.69 15.22
N PHE A 154 5.56 4.05 16.27
CA PHE A 154 4.92 2.74 16.18
C PHE A 154 3.56 2.80 15.46
N VAL A 155 2.70 3.75 15.82
CA VAL A 155 1.36 3.84 15.24
C VAL A 155 1.45 4.25 13.77
N ALA A 156 2.21 5.29 13.45
CA ALA A 156 2.41 5.76 12.08
C ALA A 156 3.12 4.72 11.18
N LEU A 157 4.10 3.99 11.71
CA LEU A 157 4.75 2.90 10.96
C LEU A 157 3.77 1.75 10.69
N GLY A 158 2.94 1.39 11.69
CA GLY A 158 1.96 0.31 11.57
C GLY A 158 0.95 0.53 10.43
N THR A 159 0.54 1.77 10.17
CA THR A 159 -0.34 2.10 9.05
C THR A 159 0.41 2.25 7.73
N SER A 160 1.63 2.79 7.76
CA SER A 160 2.37 3.16 6.54
C SER A 160 3.12 2.00 5.90
N VAL A 161 3.48 0.96 6.67
CA VAL A 161 4.20 -0.21 6.13
C VAL A 161 3.35 -1.01 5.15
N PRO A 162 2.09 -1.40 5.47
CA PRO A 162 1.20 -2.02 4.50
C PRO A 162 0.99 -1.17 3.24
N ASP A 163 0.78 0.14 3.41
CA ASP A 163 0.64 1.09 2.29
C ASP A 163 1.90 1.13 1.43
N THR A 164 3.08 1.06 2.04
CA THR A 164 4.36 1.01 1.33
C THR A 164 4.50 -0.27 0.52
N PHE A 165 4.12 -1.43 1.07
CA PHE A 165 4.14 -2.70 0.34
C PHE A 165 3.14 -2.69 -0.82
N ALA A 166 1.91 -2.23 -0.60
CA ALA A 166 0.91 -2.07 -1.66
C ALA A 166 1.42 -1.14 -2.77
N SER A 167 2.05 -0.02 -2.39
CA SER A 167 2.63 0.95 -3.34
C SER A 167 3.84 0.39 -4.09
N LYS A 168 4.67 -0.43 -3.44
CA LYS A 168 5.79 -1.17 -4.07
C LYS A 168 5.24 -2.13 -5.13
N VAL A 169 4.29 -2.97 -4.76
CA VAL A 169 3.67 -3.95 -5.66
C VAL A 169 3.02 -3.24 -6.85
N ALA A 170 2.27 -2.17 -6.62
CA ALA A 170 1.68 -1.36 -7.68
C ALA A 170 2.75 -0.73 -8.61
N ALA A 171 3.89 -0.28 -8.07
CA ALA A 171 4.98 0.29 -8.86
C ALA A 171 5.72 -0.75 -9.71
N ILE A 172 5.86 -1.99 -9.23
CA ILE A 172 6.53 -3.08 -9.97
C ILE A 172 5.64 -3.59 -11.11
N GLN A 173 4.33 -3.68 -10.87
CA GLN A 173 3.38 -4.23 -11.83
C GLN A 173 2.95 -3.24 -12.93
N ASP A 174 3.14 -1.95 -12.69
CA ASP A 174 2.75 -0.87 -13.59
C ASP A 174 3.98 -0.26 -14.29
N LYS A 175 3.90 -0.10 -15.61
CA LYS A 175 5.00 0.39 -16.45
C LYS A 175 5.42 1.81 -16.07
N TYR A 176 4.48 2.63 -15.60
CA TYR A 176 4.70 4.03 -15.27
C TYR A 176 4.55 4.32 -13.78
N ALA A 177 4.28 3.30 -12.95
CA ALA A 177 4.02 3.42 -11.52
C ALA A 177 2.93 4.46 -11.14
N ASP A 178 2.05 4.84 -12.08
CA ASP A 178 0.97 5.79 -11.84
C ASP A 178 0.02 5.29 -10.74
N SER A 179 -0.21 3.97 -10.73
CA SER A 179 -1.00 3.29 -9.69
C SER A 179 -0.41 3.45 -8.28
N SER A 180 0.92 3.48 -8.16
CA SER A 180 1.62 3.68 -6.89
C SER A 180 1.41 5.10 -6.35
N ILE A 181 1.48 6.11 -7.23
CA ILE A 181 1.26 7.51 -6.88
C ILE A 181 -0.18 7.72 -6.40
N GLY A 182 -1.15 7.11 -7.08
CA GLY A 182 -2.55 7.14 -6.68
C GLY A 182 -2.77 6.54 -5.29
N ASN A 183 -2.14 5.41 -5.00
CA ASN A 183 -2.23 4.75 -3.70
C ASN A 183 -1.67 5.63 -2.58
N VAL A 184 -0.42 6.11 -2.71
CA VAL A 184 0.25 6.94 -1.69
C VAL A 184 -0.47 8.27 -1.47
N THR A 185 -0.94 8.92 -2.53
CA THR A 185 -1.63 10.21 -2.42
C THR A 185 -3.03 10.02 -1.84
N GLY A 186 -3.73 8.97 -2.25
CA GLY A 186 -5.06 8.63 -1.75
C GLY A 186 -5.06 8.27 -0.27
N SER A 187 -4.16 7.38 0.17
CA SER A 187 -4.14 6.93 1.57
C SER A 187 -3.78 8.08 2.51
N ASN A 188 -2.77 8.89 2.17
CA ASN A 188 -2.42 10.08 2.96
C ASN A 188 -3.53 11.14 2.95
N GLY A 189 -4.20 11.36 1.81
CA GLY A 189 -5.34 12.26 1.71
C GLY A 189 -6.49 11.83 2.62
N VAL A 190 -6.82 10.53 2.64
CA VAL A 190 -7.83 9.97 3.55
C VAL A 190 -7.42 10.14 5.00
N ASN A 191 -6.16 9.88 5.37
CA ASN A 191 -5.69 10.06 6.75
C ASN A 191 -5.85 11.50 7.25
N VAL A 192 -5.49 12.49 6.44
CA VAL A 192 -5.57 13.90 6.82
C VAL A 192 -7.01 14.41 6.78
N PHE A 193 -7.72 14.23 5.66
CA PHE A 193 -9.04 14.83 5.48
C PHE A 193 -10.15 14.03 6.15
N LEU A 194 -10.13 12.70 6.01
CA LEU A 194 -11.16 11.83 6.60
C LEU A 194 -10.82 11.49 8.05
N GLY A 195 -9.59 11.07 8.32
CA GLY A 195 -9.16 10.68 9.66
C GLY A 195 -9.18 11.85 10.63
N ILE A 196 -8.31 12.84 10.42
CA ILE A 196 -8.21 14.00 11.31
C ILE A 196 -9.38 14.98 11.10
N GLY A 197 -9.70 15.30 9.84
CA GLY A 197 -10.69 16.32 9.50
C GLY A 197 -12.11 16.01 10.01
N ILE A 198 -12.59 14.78 9.81
CA ILE A 198 -13.93 14.40 10.32
C ILE A 198 -13.92 14.31 11.84
N ALA A 199 -12.91 13.68 12.45
CA ALA A 199 -12.83 13.55 13.91
C ALA A 199 -12.85 14.93 14.60
N TRP A 200 -12.08 15.89 14.09
CA TRP A 200 -12.08 17.26 14.59
C TRP A 200 -13.44 17.94 14.36
N THR A 201 -14.03 17.80 13.17
CA THR A 201 -15.34 18.40 12.87
C THR A 201 -16.43 17.88 13.82
N ILE A 202 -16.45 16.58 14.10
CA ILE A 202 -17.39 15.97 15.06
C ILE A 202 -17.15 16.52 16.46
N ALA A 203 -15.89 16.58 16.92
CA ALA A 203 -15.55 17.09 18.24
C ALA A 203 -15.95 18.58 18.41
N ALA A 204 -15.65 19.41 17.41
CA ALA A 204 -16.01 20.82 17.40
C ALA A 204 -17.53 21.03 17.40
N ALA A 205 -18.27 20.27 16.59
CA ALA A 205 -19.73 20.31 16.56
C ALA A 205 -20.32 19.89 17.91
N TYR A 206 -19.81 18.82 18.52
CA TYR A 206 -20.28 18.35 19.82
C TYR A 206 -20.06 19.40 20.92
N HIS A 207 -18.88 20.00 20.99
CA HIS A 207 -18.59 21.07 21.96
C HIS A 207 -19.52 22.27 21.78
N LYS A 208 -19.73 22.71 20.53
CA LYS A 208 -20.58 23.86 20.22
C LYS A 208 -22.07 23.61 20.49
N PHE A 209 -22.61 22.48 20.02
CA PHE A 209 -24.05 22.23 20.04
C PHE A 209 -24.55 21.52 21.30
N VAL A 210 -23.69 20.73 21.98
CA VAL A 210 -24.09 19.95 23.16
C VAL A 210 -23.57 20.56 24.46
N LYS A 211 -22.29 20.95 24.50
CA LYS A 211 -21.68 21.52 25.71
C LYS A 211 -21.83 23.04 25.83
N GLY A 212 -21.99 23.74 24.72
CA GLY A 212 -22.02 25.20 24.69
C GLY A 212 -20.65 25.85 24.96
N ASP A 213 -19.56 25.13 24.69
CA ASP A 213 -18.18 25.57 24.89
C ASP A 213 -17.41 25.54 23.55
N GLU A 214 -16.30 26.26 23.48
CA GLU A 214 -15.42 26.24 22.31
C GLU A 214 -14.45 25.06 22.37
N PHE A 215 -14.21 24.41 21.23
CA PHE A 215 -13.26 23.31 21.15
C PHE A 215 -11.84 23.85 20.91
N HIS A 216 -11.08 24.02 21.99
CA HIS A 216 -9.67 24.43 21.93
C HIS A 216 -8.76 23.20 21.92
N VAL A 217 -7.77 23.17 21.02
CA VAL A 217 -6.76 22.11 20.93
C VAL A 217 -5.39 22.77 20.89
N ASP A 218 -4.57 22.47 21.89
CA ASP A 218 -3.19 22.95 21.95
C ASP A 218 -2.33 22.23 20.90
N PRO A 219 -1.58 22.94 20.04
CA PRO A 219 -0.79 22.32 18.99
C PRO A 219 0.42 21.54 19.52
N GLY A 220 0.89 21.80 20.75
CA GLY A 220 2.00 21.09 21.36
C GLY A 220 3.26 21.05 20.47
N THR A 221 3.81 19.86 20.27
CA THR A 221 5.01 19.61 19.45
C THR A 221 4.72 19.52 17.94
N LEU A 222 3.45 19.68 17.53
CA LEU A 222 3.02 19.44 16.15
C LEU A 222 3.67 20.42 15.18
N ALA A 223 3.77 21.69 15.54
CA ALA A 223 4.36 22.73 14.69
C ALA A 223 5.82 22.41 14.34
N PHE A 224 6.61 21.98 15.33
CA PHE A 224 7.99 21.56 15.14
C PHE A 224 8.08 20.34 14.22
N SER A 225 7.35 19.26 14.55
CA SER A 225 7.37 18.02 13.74
C SER A 225 6.93 18.25 12.29
N VAL A 226 5.87 19.04 12.06
CA VAL A 226 5.41 19.37 10.70
C VAL A 226 6.47 20.16 9.94
N THR A 227 7.18 21.07 10.60
CA THR A 227 8.24 21.85 9.94
C THR A 227 9.40 20.96 9.52
N ILE A 228 9.89 20.09 10.40
CA ILE A 228 10.94 19.13 10.07
C ILE A 228 10.50 18.22 8.92
N PHE A 229 9.27 17.69 8.98
CA PHE A 229 8.71 16.88 7.90
C PHE A 229 8.69 17.62 6.56
N CYS A 230 8.25 18.89 6.53
CA CYS A 230 8.24 19.69 5.31
C CYS A 230 9.65 19.92 4.74
N VAL A 231 10.64 20.20 5.60
CA VAL A 231 12.04 20.37 5.17
C VAL A 231 12.57 19.07 4.57
N GLU A 232 12.39 17.95 5.24
CA GLU A 232 12.84 16.65 4.74
C GLU A 232 12.09 16.22 3.47
N ALA A 233 10.79 16.51 3.38
CA ALA A 233 10.01 16.25 2.17
C ALA A 233 10.55 17.05 0.97
N LEU A 234 10.95 18.31 1.16
CA LEU A 234 11.60 19.10 0.11
C LEU A 234 12.94 18.50 -0.32
N VAL A 235 13.73 17.99 0.62
CA VAL A 235 14.98 17.27 0.32
C VAL A 235 14.67 16.00 -0.48
N CYS A 236 13.70 15.20 -0.05
CA CYS A 236 13.25 13.99 -0.76
C CYS A 236 12.81 14.29 -2.19
N ILE A 237 11.93 15.28 -2.38
CA ILE A 237 11.44 15.70 -3.69
C ILE A 237 12.61 16.17 -4.57
N SER A 238 13.52 16.99 -4.01
CA SER A 238 14.69 17.48 -4.73
C SER A 238 15.58 16.33 -5.21
N VAL A 239 15.82 15.33 -4.36
CA VAL A 239 16.59 14.13 -4.72
C VAL A 239 15.88 13.33 -5.83
N ILE A 240 14.56 13.13 -5.74
CA ILE A 240 13.79 12.43 -6.77
C ILE A 240 13.87 13.18 -8.11
N VAL A 241 13.70 14.50 -8.10
CA VAL A 241 13.79 15.35 -9.31
C VAL A 241 15.20 15.29 -9.91
N LEU A 242 16.25 15.34 -9.08
CA LEU A 242 17.63 15.19 -9.56
C LEU A 242 17.88 13.81 -10.18
N ARG A 243 17.28 12.74 -9.63
CA ARG A 243 17.40 11.39 -10.19
C ARG A 243 16.66 11.21 -11.51
N ARG A 244 15.64 12.03 -11.78
CA ARG A 244 14.94 12.08 -13.08
C ARG A 244 15.78 12.76 -14.16
N HIS A 245 16.91 13.39 -13.83
CA HIS A 245 17.77 13.98 -14.84
C HIS A 245 18.26 12.91 -15.84
N PRO A 246 18.25 13.18 -17.17
CA PRO A 246 18.60 12.19 -18.20
C PRO A 246 19.98 11.53 -18.02
N ALA A 247 20.92 12.22 -17.37
CA ALA A 247 22.24 11.68 -17.05
C ALA A 247 22.22 10.53 -16.02
N VAL A 248 21.20 10.45 -15.18
CA VAL A 248 21.02 9.41 -14.15
C VAL A 248 20.03 8.35 -14.60
N GLY A 249 19.02 8.73 -15.39
CA GLY A 249 18.06 7.80 -16.01
C GLY A 249 17.16 7.07 -15.01
N GLY A 250 16.85 7.67 -13.86
CA GLY A 250 16.20 7.01 -12.73
C GLY A 250 14.69 7.19 -12.61
N GLU A 251 13.90 6.91 -13.66
CA GLU A 251 12.43 7.09 -13.60
C GLU A 251 11.68 6.02 -12.77
N LEU A 252 12.08 4.74 -12.84
CA LEU A 252 11.49 3.64 -12.05
C LEU A 252 12.57 2.80 -11.37
N GLY A 253 13.02 3.24 -10.19
CA GLY A 253 14.08 2.57 -9.43
C GLY A 253 15.50 2.85 -9.95
N GLY A 254 15.66 3.04 -11.26
CA GLY A 254 16.92 3.44 -11.90
C GLY A 254 18.05 2.41 -11.72
N PRO A 255 19.28 2.74 -12.15
CA PRO A 255 20.43 1.85 -11.98
C PRO A 255 20.69 1.51 -10.51
N MET A 256 21.03 0.25 -10.20
CA MET A 256 21.27 -0.21 -8.83
C MET A 256 22.29 0.65 -8.07
N LYS A 257 23.27 1.21 -8.78
CA LYS A 257 24.30 2.11 -8.25
C LYS A 257 23.71 3.35 -7.54
N TYR A 258 22.57 3.85 -8.00
CA TYR A 258 21.93 5.05 -7.43
C TYR A 258 20.69 4.71 -6.60
N LYS A 259 20.06 3.55 -6.83
CA LYS A 259 18.88 3.09 -6.09
C LYS A 259 19.18 2.92 -4.60
N LEU A 260 20.20 2.11 -4.27
CA LEU A 260 20.54 1.77 -2.89
C LEU A 260 20.95 2.98 -2.03
N PRO A 261 21.88 3.87 -2.46
CA PRO A 261 22.23 5.04 -1.67
C PRO A 261 21.06 6.01 -1.50
N THR A 262 20.17 6.13 -2.50
CA THR A 262 18.97 6.98 -2.37
C THR A 262 17.98 6.41 -1.36
N ALA A 263 17.74 5.09 -1.38
CA ALA A 263 16.91 4.42 -0.40
C ALA A 263 17.50 4.58 1.02
N GLY A 264 18.81 4.40 1.16
CA GLY A 264 19.53 4.64 2.42
C GLY A 264 19.36 6.07 2.92
N LEU A 265 19.47 7.08 2.04
CA LEU A 265 19.23 8.48 2.39
C LEU A 265 17.80 8.70 2.92
N PHE A 266 16.77 8.14 2.27
CA PHE A 266 15.38 8.31 2.72
C PHE A 266 15.12 7.64 4.08
N VAL A 267 15.74 6.49 4.34
CA VAL A 267 15.69 5.85 5.66
C VAL A 267 16.38 6.73 6.71
N ILE A 268 17.52 7.32 6.40
CA ILE A 268 18.24 8.24 7.29
C ILE A 268 17.41 9.50 7.58
N LEU A 269 16.76 10.08 6.57
CA LEU A 269 15.87 11.23 6.75
C LEU A 269 14.73 10.86 7.70
N TRP A 270 14.06 9.72 7.49
CA TRP A 270 12.99 9.26 8.39
C TRP A 270 13.45 9.10 9.85
N PHE A 271 14.63 8.51 10.08
CA PHE A 271 15.21 8.44 11.44
C PHE A 271 15.59 9.81 12.00
N THR A 272 16.01 10.74 11.14
CA THR A 272 16.30 12.13 11.54
C THR A 272 15.02 12.82 11.99
N TYR A 273 13.93 12.71 11.24
CA TYR A 273 12.61 13.22 11.63
C TYR A 273 12.15 12.66 12.97
N LEU A 274 12.24 11.34 13.16
CA LEU A 274 11.87 10.68 14.42
C LEU A 274 12.74 11.18 15.58
N GLY A 275 14.05 11.24 15.38
CA GLY A 275 15.01 11.69 16.39
C GLY A 275 14.77 13.14 16.81
N LEU A 276 14.67 14.06 15.85
CA LEU A 276 14.45 15.49 16.13
C LEU A 276 13.07 15.72 16.78
N SER A 277 12.02 15.08 16.28
CA SER A 277 10.68 15.18 16.87
C SER A 277 10.63 14.60 18.29
N ALA A 278 11.36 13.51 18.55
CA ALA A 278 11.48 12.97 19.90
C ALA A 278 12.24 13.91 20.83
N LEU A 279 13.36 14.49 20.38
CA LEU A 279 14.15 15.43 21.19
C LEU A 279 13.34 16.68 21.59
N ASP A 280 12.51 17.20 20.69
CA ASP A 280 11.56 18.28 20.99
C ASP A 280 10.49 17.81 21.97
N ALA A 281 9.91 16.63 21.75
CA ALA A 281 8.93 16.05 22.66
C ALA A 281 9.49 15.88 24.08
N TYR A 282 10.77 15.57 24.24
CA TYR A 282 11.45 15.49 25.55
C TYR A 282 12.00 16.83 26.06
N CYS A 283 11.72 17.94 25.39
CA CYS A 283 12.18 19.29 25.75
C CYS A 283 13.71 19.41 25.80
N ILE A 284 14.43 18.57 25.05
CA ILE A 284 15.88 18.61 24.94
C ILE A 284 16.29 19.66 23.90
N VAL A 285 15.54 19.73 22.80
CA VAL A 285 15.61 20.79 21.80
C VAL A 285 14.43 21.72 22.03
N ALA A 286 14.68 23.03 21.99
CA ALA A 286 13.61 24.01 22.03
C ALA A 286 12.97 24.09 20.63
N GLY A 287 11.78 23.53 20.49
CA GLY A 287 10.88 23.86 19.40
C GLY A 287 10.42 25.32 19.45
N PHE A 288 9.71 25.74 18.40
CA PHE A 288 9.17 27.08 18.22
C PHE A 288 7.66 27.05 18.04
#